data_AF-A0A0C3FDV1-F1
#
_entry.id   AF-A0A0C3FDV1-F1
#
_cell.length_a   1.000
_cell.length_b   1.000
_cell.length_c   1.000
_cell.angle_alpha   90.00
_cell.angle_beta   90.00
_cell.angle_gamma   90.00
#
_symmetry.space_group_name_H-M   'P 1'
#
loop_
_entity.id
_entity.type
_entity.pdbx_description
1 polymer ?
#
loop_
_entity_poly.entity_id
_entity_poly.type
_entity_poly.pdbx_seq_one_letter_code
_entity_poly.pdbx_strand_id
1 'polypeptide(L)'
;MMLTLEYIGVDLYLNDFDNLFAVTVRGTSFCYKYAGLQMVSQGRGGRIIGASSLAGKKGTGLWVLCNEVHCPRLNAERGSSSELGKHGITVNAYASGAFDTPLQKQPDLCGNK
;
A
#
# COMPACT_ATOMS: atom_id res chain seq x y z
N MET A 1 33.30 0.78 0.00
CA MET A 1 31.93 1.32 0.19
C MET A 1 31.55 2.05 -1.10
N MET A 2 31.22 1.26 -2.13
CA MET A 2 30.94 1.73 -3.48
C MET A 2 29.49 1.36 -3.75
N LEU A 3 28.59 2.33 -3.62
CA LEU A 3 27.18 2.18 -3.97
C LEU A 3 27.13 2.03 -5.49
N THR A 4 26.95 0.79 -5.96
CA THR A 4 26.88 0.47 -7.38
C THR A 4 25.56 0.97 -7.96
N LEU A 5 25.62 2.16 -8.57
CA LEU A 5 24.62 2.72 -9.48
C LEU A 5 24.42 1.91 -10.78
N GLU A 6 25.04 0.72 -10.90
CA GLU A 6 24.90 -0.19 -12.05
C GLU A 6 23.58 -0.98 -12.07
N TYR A 7 22.73 -0.87 -11.04
CA TYR A 7 21.53 -1.70 -10.89
C TYR A 7 20.22 -1.08 -11.44
N ILE A 8 20.26 0.15 -11.95
CA ILE A 8 19.06 0.86 -12.42
C ILE A 8 19.02 0.79 -13.95
N GLY A 9 18.41 -0.28 -14.47
CA GLY A 9 17.75 -0.19 -15.77
C GLY A 9 16.60 0.80 -15.61
N VAL A 10 16.82 2.07 -15.96
CA VAL A 10 15.89 3.18 -15.68
C VAL A 10 14.47 2.88 -16.17
N ASP A 11 14.35 2.24 -17.34
CA ASP A 11 13.07 1.87 -17.94
C ASP A 11 12.38 0.69 -17.22
N LEU A 12 13.15 -0.29 -16.71
CA LEU A 12 12.62 -1.40 -15.91
C LEU A 12 12.12 -0.87 -14.55
N TYR A 13 12.90 0.01 -13.92
CA TYR A 13 12.51 0.64 -12.66
C TYR A 13 11.25 1.50 -12.80
N LEU A 14 11.12 2.26 -13.90
CA LEU A 14 9.94 3.09 -14.16
C LEU A 14 8.67 2.25 -14.29
N ASN A 15 8.71 1.19 -15.09
CA ASN A 15 7.56 0.31 -15.29
C ASN A 15 7.16 -0.42 -13.99
N ASP A 16 8.13 -0.91 -13.23
CA ASP A 16 7.86 -1.56 -11.94
C ASP A 16 7.30 -0.57 -10.92
N PHE A 17 7.85 0.65 -10.87
CA PHE A 17 7.32 1.73 -10.05
C PHE A 17 5.87 2.04 -10.40
N ASP A 18 5.58 2.28 -11.68
CA ASP A 18 4.22 2.60 -12.15
C ASP A 18 3.24 1.47 -11.88
N ASN A 19 3.66 0.21 -12.08
CA ASN A 19 2.84 -0.96 -11.80
C ASN A 19 2.55 -1.10 -10.30
N LEU A 20 3.55 -0.94 -9.43
CA LEU A 20 3.35 -0.99 -7.99
C LEU A 20 2.43 0.14 -7.50
N PHE A 21 2.59 1.36 -8.00
CA PHE A 21 1.70 2.49 -7.67
C PHE A 21 0.27 2.26 -8.19
N ALA A 22 0.15 1.75 -9.41
CA ALA A 22 -1.14 1.44 -10.04
C ALA A 22 -1.94 0.43 -9.21
N VAL A 23 -1.29 -0.62 -8.70
CA VAL A 23 -1.95 -1.65 -7.90
C VAL A 23 -2.14 -1.21 -6.45
N THR A 24 -1.05 -0.79 -5.80
CA THR A 24 -1.02 -0.58 -4.35
C THR A 24 -1.69 0.71 -3.92
N VAL A 25 -1.51 1.79 -4.68
CA VAL A 25 -2.04 3.11 -4.30
C VAL A 25 -3.35 3.38 -5.02
N ARG A 26 -3.34 3.36 -6.36
CA ARG A 26 -4.53 3.68 -7.15
C ARG A 26 -5.62 2.63 -6.95
N GLY A 27 -5.28 1.36 -7.05
CA GLY A 27 -6.23 0.25 -6.87
C GLY A 27 -6.93 0.30 -5.51
N THR A 28 -6.16 0.36 -4.42
CA THR A 28 -6.72 0.39 -3.05
C THR A 28 -7.55 1.63 -2.78
N SER A 29 -7.12 2.81 -3.26
CA SER A 29 -7.88 4.06 -3.11
C SER A 29 -9.25 3.97 -3.77
N PHE A 30 -9.35 3.35 -4.95
CA PHE A 30 -10.63 3.10 -5.59
C PHE A 30 -11.46 2.04 -4.86
N CYS A 31 -10.85 0.98 -4.33
CA CYS A 31 -11.57 0.04 -3.47
C CYS A 31 -12.24 0.75 -2.29
N TYR A 32 -11.52 1.64 -1.59
CA TYR A 32 -12.09 2.41 -0.48
C TYR A 32 -13.19 3.37 -0.92
N LYS A 33 -12.98 4.08 -2.02
CA LYS A 33 -13.98 4.99 -2.59
C LYS A 33 -15.29 4.25 -2.90
N TYR A 34 -15.22 3.19 -3.71
CA TYR A 34 -16.43 2.50 -4.17
C TYR A 34 -17.10 1.70 -3.04
N ALA A 35 -16.32 1.07 -2.16
CA ALA A 35 -16.88 0.41 -0.98
C ALA A 35 -17.54 1.43 -0.03
N GLY A 36 -16.91 2.59 0.19
CA GLY A 36 -17.44 3.68 0.99
C GLY A 36 -18.75 4.22 0.44
N LEU A 37 -18.80 4.51 -0.87
CA LEU A 37 -20.03 4.96 -1.54
C LEU A 37 -21.19 3.96 -1.36
N GLN A 38 -20.91 2.66 -1.53
CA GLN A 38 -21.91 1.61 -1.34
C GLN A 38 -22.35 1.47 0.14
N MET A 39 -21.44 1.62 1.10
CA MET A 39 -21.79 1.59 2.52
C MET A 39 -22.63 2.81 2.92
N VAL A 40 -22.34 3.98 2.36
CA VAL A 40 -23.14 5.20 2.56
C VAL A 40 -24.54 5.02 2.01
N SER A 41 -24.70 4.47 0.79
CA SER A 41 -26.03 4.22 0.21
C SER A 41 -26.85 3.21 1.00
N GLN A 42 -26.20 2.24 1.66
CA GLN A 42 -26.86 1.27 2.54
C GLN A 42 -27.32 1.86 3.88
N GLY A 43 -26.79 3.00 4.32
CA GLY A 43 -27.26 3.74 5.50
C GLY A 43 -27.08 3.06 6.87
N ARG A 44 -26.45 1.88 6.92
CA ARG A 44 -26.25 1.09 8.16
C ARG A 44 -24.84 1.17 8.76
N GLY A 45 -24.01 2.07 8.23
CA GLY A 45 -22.58 2.15 8.54
C GLY A 45 -21.78 0.96 7.98
N GLY A 46 -20.56 0.76 8.48
CA GLY A 46 -19.70 -0.30 7.96
C GLY A 46 -18.28 -0.32 8.52
N ARG A 47 -17.48 -1.28 8.06
CA ARG A 47 -16.08 -1.46 8.45
C ARG A 47 -15.27 -1.80 7.21
N ILE A 48 -14.22 -1.04 6.94
CA ILE A 48 -13.24 -1.29 5.87
C ILE A 48 -11.91 -1.60 6.55
N ILE A 49 -11.26 -2.70 6.12
CA ILE A 49 -9.96 -3.12 6.63
C ILE A 49 -8.96 -3.21 5.48
N GLY A 50 -7.93 -2.38 5.55
CA GLY A 50 -6.82 -2.31 4.60
C GLY A 50 -5.61 -3.14 5.02
N ALA A 51 -5.02 -3.83 4.05
CA ALA A 51 -3.80 -4.64 4.24
C ALA A 51 -2.51 -3.82 4.06
N SER A 52 -2.10 -3.02 5.04
CA SER A 52 -0.90 -2.18 4.94
C SER A 52 0.40 -2.94 5.29
N SER A 53 1.51 -2.22 5.36
CA SER A 53 2.85 -2.77 5.62
C SER A 53 3.58 -1.94 6.67
N LEU A 54 4.49 -2.56 7.41
CA LEU A 54 5.42 -1.85 8.29
C LEU A 54 6.17 -0.74 7.52
N ALA A 55 6.49 -0.96 6.24
CA ALA A 55 7.13 0.02 5.34
C ALA A 55 6.30 1.29 5.15
N GLY A 56 4.96 1.19 5.24
CA GLY A 56 4.06 2.35 5.19
C GLY A 56 4.03 3.16 6.49
N LYS A 57 4.41 2.54 7.62
CA LYS A 57 4.46 3.20 8.94
C LYS A 57 5.84 3.78 9.24
N LYS A 58 6.91 3.12 8.81
CA LYS A 58 8.30 3.54 9.04
C LYS A 58 9.16 3.13 7.84
N GLY A 59 9.85 4.09 7.25
CA GLY A 59 10.78 3.83 6.16
C GLY A 59 11.98 3.01 6.62
N THR A 60 12.45 2.13 5.74
CA THR A 60 13.69 1.35 5.91
C THR A 60 14.57 1.50 4.68
N GLY A 61 15.89 1.58 4.86
CA GLY A 61 16.83 1.73 3.74
C GLY A 61 16.93 0.50 2.83
N LEU A 62 16.39 -0.64 3.26
CA LEU A 62 16.46 -1.91 2.53
C LEU A 62 15.36 -2.03 1.45
N TRP A 63 14.22 -1.34 1.62
CA TRP A 63 13.03 -1.50 0.77
C TRP A 63 12.43 -0.15 0.34
N VAL A 64 13.21 0.68 -0.36
CA VAL A 64 12.83 2.06 -0.70
C VAL A 64 11.51 2.12 -1.49
N LEU A 65 11.39 1.35 -2.57
CA LEU A 65 10.17 1.33 -3.40
C LEU A 65 8.92 0.89 -2.61
N CYS A 66 9.07 -0.09 -1.72
CA CYS A 66 7.98 -0.51 -0.83
C CYS A 66 7.55 0.61 0.13
N ASN A 67 8.49 1.41 0.65
CA ASN A 67 8.14 2.56 1.48
C ASN A 67 7.34 3.60 0.67
N GLU A 68 7.79 3.88 -0.56
CA GLU A 68 7.18 4.88 -1.46
C GLU A 68 5.73 4.55 -1.82
N VAL A 69 5.39 3.27 -1.99
CA VAL A 69 4.02 2.86 -2.35
C VAL A 69 3.11 2.63 -1.14
N HIS A 70 3.65 2.17 0.00
CA HIS A 70 2.84 1.86 1.18
C HIS A 70 2.55 3.08 2.07
N CYS A 71 3.42 4.10 2.08
CA CYS A 71 3.19 5.34 2.82
C CYS A 71 1.95 6.12 2.32
N PRO A 72 1.80 6.44 1.02
CA PRO A 72 0.62 7.14 0.51
C PRO A 72 -0.66 6.31 0.70
N ARG A 73 -0.57 4.98 0.55
CA ARG A 73 -1.67 4.08 0.86
C ARG A 73 -2.13 4.20 2.32
N LEU A 74 -1.22 4.17 3.29
CA LEU A 74 -1.53 4.36 4.71
C LEU A 74 -2.23 5.69 5.00
N ASN A 75 -1.85 6.74 4.28
CA ASN A 75 -2.52 8.03 4.38
C ASN A 75 -3.89 8.05 3.70
N ALA A 76 -4.08 7.33 2.58
CA ALA A 76 -5.38 7.18 1.94
C ALA A 76 -6.39 6.47 2.86
N GLU A 77 -5.96 5.45 3.62
CA GLU A 77 -6.80 4.81 4.64
C GLU A 77 -7.24 5.79 5.73
N ARG A 78 -6.31 6.60 6.24
CA ARG A 78 -6.61 7.63 7.26
C ARG A 78 -7.57 8.69 6.73
N GLY A 79 -7.35 9.18 5.51
CA GLY A 79 -8.23 10.13 4.84
C GLY A 79 -9.64 9.58 4.67
N SER A 80 -9.75 8.33 4.19
CA SER A 80 -11.04 7.64 4.03
C SER A 80 -11.75 7.46 5.37
N SER A 81 -11.00 7.15 6.44
CA SER A 81 -11.56 7.04 7.80
C SER A 81 -12.16 8.36 8.27
N SER A 82 -11.45 9.48 8.03
CA SER A 82 -11.92 10.80 8.41
C SER A 82 -13.16 11.23 7.62
N GLU A 83 -13.25 10.90 6.34
CA GLU A 83 -14.39 11.27 5.49
C GLU A 83 -15.62 10.42 5.79
N LEU A 84 -15.45 9.10 5.92
CA LEU A 84 -16.55 8.14 6.07
C LEU A 84 -17.04 8.00 7.52
N GLY A 85 -16.28 8.49 8.50
CA GLY A 85 -16.64 8.42 9.92
C GLY A 85 -18.00 9.02 10.26
N LYS A 86 -18.40 10.12 9.59
CA LYS A 86 -19.72 10.76 9.75
C LYS A 86 -20.90 9.85 9.36
N HIS A 87 -20.64 8.79 8.60
CA HIS A 87 -21.63 7.80 8.18
C HIS A 87 -21.59 6.53 9.03
N GLY A 88 -20.88 6.52 10.16
CA GLY A 88 -20.74 5.32 11.01
C GLY A 88 -19.86 4.23 10.39
N ILE A 89 -19.06 4.58 9.39
CA ILE A 89 -18.12 3.68 8.71
C ILE A 89 -16.73 3.92 9.29
N THR A 90 -16.05 2.85 9.72
CA THR A 90 -14.64 2.95 10.14
C THR A 90 -13.73 2.35 9.08
N VAL A 91 -12.58 2.99 8.87
CA VAL A 91 -11.51 2.49 8.00
C VAL A 91 -10.28 2.28 8.88
N ASN A 92 -9.79 1.04 8.92
CA ASN A 92 -8.62 0.64 9.68
C ASN A 92 -7.64 -0.09 8.77
N ALA A 93 -6.37 -0.15 9.17
CA ALA A 93 -5.36 -0.92 8.46
C ALA A 93 -4.52 -1.75 9.43
N TYR A 94 -4.19 -2.97 9.04
CA TYR A 94 -3.15 -3.75 9.71
C TYR A 94 -1.81 -3.52 9.00
N ALA A 95 -0.73 -3.36 9.75
CA ALA A 95 0.61 -3.13 9.20
C ALA A 95 1.51 -4.30 9.60
N SER A 96 1.56 -5.32 8.74
CA SER A 96 2.34 -6.53 9.00
C SER A 96 3.83 -6.32 8.75
N GLY A 97 4.65 -7.06 9.51
CA GLY A 97 6.05 -7.28 9.17
C GLY A 97 6.20 -8.40 8.13
N ALA A 98 7.40 -8.98 8.04
CA ALA A 98 7.62 -10.18 7.23
C ALA A 98 6.97 -11.42 7.88
N PHE A 99 6.30 -12.25 7.09
CA PHE A 99 5.71 -13.52 7.52
C PHE A 99 5.63 -14.49 6.33
N ASP A 100 5.69 -15.79 6.63
CA ASP A 100 5.85 -16.84 5.62
C ASP A 100 4.66 -16.88 4.65
N THR A 101 4.88 -16.28 3.49
CA THR A 101 3.94 -16.22 2.36
C THR A 101 4.72 -16.42 1.06
N PRO A 102 4.05 -16.85 -0.03
CA PRO A 102 4.65 -16.88 -1.35
C PRO A 102 5.25 -15.53 -1.77
N LEU A 103 4.66 -14.41 -1.35
CA LEU A 103 5.15 -13.05 -1.60
C LEU A 103 6.57 -12.84 -1.09
N GLN A 104 6.90 -13.35 0.09
CA GLN A 104 8.25 -13.23 0.67
C GLN A 104 9.28 -14.12 -0.03
N LYS A 105 8.82 -15.14 -0.77
CA LYS A 105 9.68 -16.07 -1.52
C LYS A 105 9.98 -15.59 -2.93
N GLN A 106 9.40 -14.46 -3.35
CA GLN A 106 9.63 -13.94 -4.70
C GLN A 106 11.00 -13.20 -4.78
N PRO A 107 11.84 -13.54 -5.77
CA PRO A 107 13.20 -13.00 -5.88
C PRO A 107 13.25 -11.53 -6.32
N ASP A 108 12.17 -11.04 -6.95
CA ASP A 108 12.00 -9.68 -7.46
C ASP A 108 11.66 -8.64 -6.38
N LEU A 109 10.91 -9.04 -5.33
CA LEU A 109 10.49 -8.15 -4.25
C LEU A 109 11.48 -8.08 -3.09
N CYS A 110 12.25 -9.14 -2.87
CA CYS A 110 13.15 -9.28 -1.72
C CYS A 110 14.65 -9.17 -2.05
N GLY A 111 15.03 -8.61 -3.21
CA GLY A 111 16.42 -8.32 -3.55
C GLY A 111 17.37 -9.53 -3.51
N ASN A 112 16.84 -10.75 -3.42
CA ASN A 112 17.60 -11.98 -3.41
C ASN A 112 17.57 -12.56 -4.82
N LYS A 113 18.67 -12.32 -5.54
CA LYS A 113 19.18 -13.35 -6.44
C LYS A 113 19.83 -14.45 -5.61
#